data_AF-A0A3D5FIN8-F1
#
_entry.id   AF-A0A3D5FIN8-F1
#
_cell.length_a   1.000
_cell.length_b   1.000
_cell.length_c   1.000
_cell.angle_alpha   90.00
_cell.angle_beta   90.00
_cell.angle_gamma   90.00
#
_symmetry.space_group_name_H-M   'P 1'
#
loop_
_entity.id
_entity.type
_entity.pdbx_description
1 polymer ?
#
loop_
_entity_poly.entity_id
_entity_poly.type
_entity_poly.pdbx_seq_one_letter_code
_entity_poly.pdbx_strand_id
1 'polypeptide(L)'
;MRARGHLLGGVVAGASVAEVGTLTGHLHGPAEFNWWVVAGTGVFFSLFPDVDTDSLPRRWFYRAVVVALVGLVWMGESRLGIWLAILAMLPLLDHHRGWTHGRWMPLLGPGLLGLG
;
A
#
# COMPACT_ATOMS: atom_id res chain seq x y z
N MET A 1 -18.11 -7.62 -7.85
CA MET A 1 -17.54 -7.58 -6.49
C MET A 1 -18.29 -6.57 -5.62
N ARG A 2 -18.67 -6.88 -4.38
CA ARG A 2 -19.43 -5.96 -3.50
C ARG A 2 -18.45 -5.03 -2.77
N ALA A 3 -18.07 -3.91 -3.41
CA ALA A 3 -17.13 -2.90 -2.90
C ALA A 3 -17.37 -2.47 -1.43
N ARG A 4 -18.62 -2.52 -0.97
CA ARG A 4 -19.03 -2.19 0.41
C ARG A 4 -18.38 -3.09 1.46
N GLY A 5 -18.17 -4.37 1.17
CA GLY A 5 -17.57 -5.32 2.12
C GLY A 5 -16.07 -5.06 2.34
N HIS A 6 -15.34 -4.75 1.27
CA HIS A 6 -13.92 -4.42 1.36
C HIS A 6 -13.70 -3.07 2.03
N LEU A 7 -14.48 -2.05 1.67
CA LEU A 7 -14.44 -0.75 2.36
C LEU A 7 -14.66 -0.90 3.87
N LEU A 8 -15.72 -1.62 4.27
CA LEU A 8 -15.99 -1.89 5.68
C LEU A 8 -14.82 -2.64 6.34
N GLY A 9 -14.29 -3.68 5.68
CA GLY A 9 -13.14 -4.44 6.15
C GLY A 9 -11.90 -3.58 6.34
N GLY A 10 -11.60 -2.65 5.41
CA GLY A 10 -10.46 -1.74 5.50
C GLY A 10 -10.60 -0.70 6.61
N VAL A 11 -11.81 -0.17 6.81
CA VAL A 11 -12.09 0.74 7.94
C VAL A 11 -11.88 0.02 9.26
N VAL A 12 -12.46 -1.18 9.42
CA VAL A 12 -12.33 -1.97 10.65
C VAL A 12 -10.87 -2.35 10.88
N ALA A 13 -10.19 -2.94 9.89
CA ALA A 13 -8.80 -3.36 10.04
C ALA A 13 -7.86 -2.17 10.31
N GLY A 14 -8.01 -1.08 9.55
CA GLY A 14 -7.19 0.13 9.72
C GLY A 14 -7.35 0.74 11.11
N ALA A 15 -8.61 0.92 11.56
CA ALA A 15 -8.89 1.45 12.89
C ALA A 15 -8.39 0.51 14.00
N SER A 16 -8.56 -0.81 13.86
CA SER A 16 -8.07 -1.79 14.83
C SER A 16 -6.54 -1.76 14.95
N VAL A 17 -5.80 -1.65 13.84
CA VAL A 17 -4.33 -1.56 13.87
C VAL A 17 -3.87 -0.25 14.51
N ALA A 18 -4.52 0.88 14.19
CA ALA A 18 -4.21 2.16 14.82
C ALA A 18 -4.52 2.16 16.33
N GLU A 19 -5.60 1.49 16.74
CA GLU A 19 -5.94 1.30 18.14
C GLU A 19 -4.92 0.42 18.87
N VAL A 20 -4.49 -0.70 18.28
CA VAL A 20 -3.40 -1.53 18.84
C VAL A 20 -2.10 -0.73 18.97
N GLY A 21 -1.78 0.11 17.99
CA GLY A 21 -0.65 1.04 18.09
C GLY A 21 -0.78 2.01 19.27
N THR A 22 -2.01 2.44 19.58
CA THR A 22 -2.28 3.30 20.73
C THR A 22 -2.13 2.53 22.05
N LEU A 23 -2.70 1.32 22.13
CA LEU A 23 -2.62 0.46 23.32
C LEU A 23 -1.19 0.00 23.63
N THR A 24 -0.33 -0.08 22.62
CA THR A 24 1.09 -0.46 22.77
C THR A 24 2.03 0.75 22.94
N GLY A 25 1.50 1.97 22.93
CA GLY A 25 2.28 3.20 23.12
C GLY A 25 3.06 3.69 21.89
N HIS A 26 2.81 3.12 20.71
CA HIS A 26 3.44 3.54 19.44
C HIS A 26 2.71 4.70 18.76
N LEU A 27 1.46 4.96 19.13
CA LEU A 27 0.63 6.08 18.65
C LEU A 27 -0.06 6.74 19.86
N HIS A 28 -0.38 8.03 19.81
CA HIS A 28 -1.11 8.68 20.91
C HIS A 28 -2.59 8.92 20.60
N GLY A 29 -3.20 8.02 19.83
CA GLY A 29 -4.64 8.00 19.58
C GLY A 29 -5.13 8.94 18.45
N PRO A 30 -6.45 9.06 18.25
CA PRO A 30 -7.05 9.73 17.09
C PRO A 30 -6.82 11.24 17.01
N ALA A 31 -6.28 11.86 18.06
CA ALA A 31 -5.91 13.27 18.06
C ALA A 31 -4.65 13.52 17.22
N GLU A 32 -3.84 12.48 16.97
CA GLU A 32 -2.60 12.59 16.21
C GLU A 32 -2.77 12.24 14.73
N PHE A 33 -2.05 12.97 13.88
CA PHE A 33 -2.04 12.75 12.44
C PHE A 33 -1.61 11.31 12.06
N ASN A 34 -0.60 10.77 12.75
CA ASN A 34 -0.07 9.43 12.46
C ASN A 34 -1.09 8.32 12.67
N TRP A 35 -2.05 8.50 13.60
CA TRP A 35 -3.14 7.56 13.80
C TRP A 35 -4.01 7.45 12.54
N TRP A 36 -4.35 8.59 11.95
CA TRP A 36 -5.12 8.65 10.70
C TRP A 36 -4.35 8.16 9.49
N VAL A 37 -3.03 8.32 9.47
CA VAL A 37 -2.17 7.74 8.42
C VAL A 37 -2.27 6.20 8.47
N VAL A 38 -2.15 5.60 9.65
CA VAL A 38 -2.24 4.14 9.82
C VAL A 38 -3.65 3.64 9.49
N ALA A 39 -4.69 4.26 10.05
CA ALA A 39 -6.08 3.88 9.77
C ALA A 39 -6.45 4.07 8.29
N GLY A 40 -6.06 5.20 7.70
CA GLY A 40 -6.28 5.54 6.30
C GLY A 40 -5.56 4.61 5.33
N THR A 41 -4.40 4.07 5.71
CA THR A 41 -3.68 3.06 4.90
C THR A 41 -4.51 1.79 4.75
N GLY A 42 -5.15 1.31 5.82
CA GLY A 42 -6.04 0.15 5.76
C GLY A 42 -7.25 0.36 4.84
N VAL A 43 -7.82 1.56 4.86
CA VAL A 43 -8.90 1.97 3.94
C VAL A 43 -8.41 2.10 2.51
N PHE A 44 -7.23 2.67 2.31
CA PHE A 44 -6.63 2.85 0.99
C PHE A 44 -6.40 1.50 0.29
N PHE A 45 -5.83 0.52 0.98
CA PHE A 45 -5.62 -0.81 0.40
C PHE A 45 -6.93 -1.58 0.18
N SER A 46 -7.97 -1.31 0.97
CA SER A 46 -9.27 -1.95 0.76
C SER A 46 -10.07 -1.41 -0.42
N LEU A 47 -9.69 -0.26 -0.98
CA LEU A 47 -10.20 0.24 -2.26
C LEU A 47 -9.70 -0.63 -3.44
N PHE A 48 -8.59 -1.33 -3.26
CA PHE A 48 -7.94 -2.15 -4.29
C PHE A 48 -7.77 -3.60 -3.81
N PRO A 49 -8.86 -4.29 -3.40
CA PRO A 49 -8.78 -5.63 -2.83
C PRO A 49 -8.35 -6.68 -3.86
N ASP A 50 -8.44 -6.32 -5.14
CA ASP A 50 -7.92 -7.07 -6.27
C ASP A 50 -7.22 -6.02 -7.15
N VAL A 51 -5.88 -6.03 -7.18
CA VAL A 51 -5.12 -5.24 -8.17
C VAL A 51 -5.22 -6.01 -9.49
N ASP A 52 -6.42 -5.98 -10.05
CA ASP A 52 -6.67 -6.46 -11.40
C ASP A 52 -5.86 -5.54 -12.33
N THR A 53 -4.98 -6.10 -13.15
CA THR A 53 -4.00 -5.27 -13.87
C THR A 53 -4.63 -4.47 -15.01
N ASP A 54 -5.93 -4.61 -15.26
CA ASP A 54 -6.72 -3.76 -16.17
C ASP A 54 -7.64 -2.78 -15.44
N SER A 55 -7.44 -2.57 -14.13
CA SER A 55 -8.31 -1.72 -13.32
C SER A 55 -8.04 -0.21 -13.50
N LEU A 56 -9.12 0.59 -13.42
CA LEU A 56 -9.08 2.06 -13.40
C LEU A 56 -8.06 2.66 -12.40
N PRO A 57 -7.89 2.09 -11.18
CA PRO A 57 -6.87 2.52 -10.22
C PRO A 57 -5.43 2.42 -10.72
N ARG A 58 -5.08 1.32 -11.40
CA ARG A 58 -3.74 1.13 -11.98
C ARG A 58 -3.40 2.25 -12.96
N ARG A 59 -4.38 2.65 -13.79
CA ARG A 59 -4.22 3.75 -14.74
C ARG A 59 -3.90 5.08 -14.06
N TRP A 60 -4.56 5.38 -12.94
CA TRP A 60 -4.29 6.59 -12.17
C TRP A 60 -2.96 6.53 -11.40
N PHE A 61 -2.61 5.36 -10.86
CA PHE A 61 -1.31 5.12 -10.23
C PHE A 61 -0.16 5.42 -11.19
N TYR A 62 -0.14 4.80 -12.38
CA TYR A 62 0.96 5.05 -13.34
C TYR A 62 0.97 6.48 -13.87
N ARG A 63 -0.18 7.15 -13.98
CA ARG A 63 -0.24 8.59 -14.28
C ARG A 63 0.45 9.42 -13.19
N ALA A 64 0.17 9.14 -11.92
CA ALA A 64 0.81 9.83 -10.80
C ALA A 64 2.32 9.55 -10.76
N VAL A 65 2.74 8.30 -11.01
CA VAL A 65 4.16 7.93 -11.10
C VAL A 65 4.85 8.71 -12.22
N VAL A 66 4.24 8.84 -13.41
CA VAL A 66 4.82 9.63 -14.51
C VAL A 66 4.98 11.10 -14.11
N VAL A 67 3.97 11.71 -13.48
CA VAL A 67 4.07 13.09 -12.99
C VAL A 67 5.21 13.23 -11.97
N ALA A 68 5.32 12.29 -11.03
CA ALA A 68 6.40 12.29 -10.03
C ALA A 68 7.79 12.11 -10.68
N LEU A 69 7.92 11.24 -11.68
CA LEU A 69 9.18 11.05 -12.41
C LEU A 69 9.60 12.33 -13.16
N VAL A 70 8.67 13.00 -13.83
CA VAL A 70 8.93 14.30 -14.48
C VAL A 70 9.37 15.32 -13.45
N GLY A 71 8.70 15.39 -12.30
CA GLY A 71 9.08 16.27 -11.20
C GLY A 71 10.48 15.98 -10.67
N LEU A 72 10.83 14.71 -10.45
CA LEU A 72 12.16 14.31 -9.96
C LEU A 72 13.27 14.64 -10.96
N VAL A 73 13.03 14.41 -12.26
CA VAL A 73 13.98 14.81 -13.32
C VAL A 73 14.17 16.33 -13.34
N TRP A 74 13.09 17.10 -13.20
CA TRP A 74 13.16 18.56 -13.14
C TRP A 74 13.98 19.06 -11.93
N MET A 75 13.88 18.37 -10.79
CA MET A 75 14.64 18.69 -9.58
C MET A 75 16.09 18.17 -9.62
N GLY A 76 16.50 17.47 -10.67
CA GLY A 76 17.84 16.86 -10.78
C GLY A 76 18.00 15.54 -10.00
N GLU A 77 16.92 15.02 -9.42
CA GLU A 77 16.89 13.84 -8.57
C GLU A 77 16.73 12.53 -9.37
N SER A 78 17.52 12.38 -10.43
CA SER A 78 17.43 11.25 -11.37
C SER A 78 17.61 9.89 -10.68
N ARG A 79 18.42 9.81 -9.62
CA ARG A 79 18.62 8.58 -8.85
C ARG A 79 17.34 8.13 -8.15
N LEU A 80 16.61 9.05 -7.53
CA LEU A 80 15.31 8.76 -6.92
C LEU A 80 14.28 8.40 -7.99
N GLY A 81 14.33 9.08 -9.15
CA GLY A 81 13.47 8.74 -10.29
C GLY A 81 13.67 7.30 -10.78
N ILE A 82 14.93 6.85 -10.90
CA ILE A 82 15.24 5.47 -11.31
C ILE A 82 14.68 4.46 -10.29
N TRP A 83 14.90 4.70 -8.99
CA TRP A 83 14.35 3.82 -7.95
C TRP A 83 12.83 3.79 -7.96
N LEU A 84 12.18 4.96 -8.09
CA LEU A 84 10.73 5.04 -8.20
C LEU A 84 10.20 4.27 -9.41
N ALA A 85 10.86 4.38 -10.57
CA ALA A 85 10.49 3.65 -11.78
C ALA A 85 10.63 2.13 -11.61
N ILE A 86 11.76 1.66 -11.06
CA ILE A 86 12.00 0.23 -10.79
C ILE A 86 10.93 -0.32 -9.85
N LEU A 87 10.66 0.36 -8.74
CA LEU A 87 9.67 -0.08 -7.75
C LEU A 87 8.25 -0.08 -8.34
N ALA A 88 7.89 0.94 -9.11
CA ALA A 88 6.58 1.03 -9.75
C ALA A 88 6.36 -0.05 -10.83
N MET A 89 7.43 -0.63 -11.40
CA MET A 89 7.36 -1.75 -12.34
C MET A 89 7.23 -3.12 -11.67
N LEU A 90 7.54 -3.26 -10.37
CA LEU A 90 7.43 -4.56 -9.69
C LEU A 90 6.07 -5.25 -9.85
N PRO A 91 4.92 -4.55 -9.76
CA PRO A 91 3.62 -5.15 -9.99
C PRO A 91 3.37 -5.58 -11.45
N LEU A 92 4.14 -5.06 -12.43
CA LEU A 92 4.06 -5.49 -13.84
C LEU A 92 4.82 -6.79 -14.09
N LEU A 93 5.85 -7.05 -13.30
CA LEU A 93 6.74 -8.19 -13.49
C LEU A 93 6.18 -9.49 -12.89
N ASP A 94 5.10 -9.41 -12.12
CA ASP A 94 4.48 -10.53 -11.43
C ASP A 94 3.11 -10.89 -12.02
N HIS A 95 2.72 -12.15 -11.95
CA HIS A 95 1.39 -12.60 -12.39
C HIS A 95 0.31 -12.10 -11.39
N HIS A 96 -0.97 -12.00 -11.79
CA HIS A 96 -2.05 -11.48 -10.92
C HIS A 96 -2.23 -12.26 -9.61
N ARG A 97 -1.61 -13.44 -9.52
CA ARG A 97 -1.42 -14.24 -8.30
C ARG A 97 -0.01 -14.80 -8.23
N GLY A 98 0.95 -13.89 -8.18
CA GLY A 98 2.35 -14.21 -8.08
C GLY A 98 2.79 -14.75 -6.74
N TRP A 99 4.09 -14.67 -6.46
CA TRP A 99 4.69 -15.22 -5.22
C TRP A 99 4.04 -14.62 -3.96
N THR A 100 3.62 -13.36 -4.01
CA THR A 100 2.90 -12.65 -2.92
C THR A 100 1.58 -13.31 -2.48
N HIS A 101 0.98 -14.15 -3.34
CA HIS A 101 -0.28 -14.85 -3.09
C HIS A 101 -0.10 -16.36 -2.89
N GLY A 102 1.14 -16.84 -2.70
CA GLY A 102 1.40 -18.23 -2.33
C GLY A 102 0.72 -18.58 -1.01
N ARG A 103 0.18 -19.81 -0.87
CA ARG A 103 -0.57 -20.27 0.33
C ARG A 103 0.18 -20.05 1.66
N TRP A 104 1.51 -19.98 1.62
CA TRP A 104 2.39 -19.79 2.78
C TRP A 104 2.92 -18.36 2.94
N MET A 105 2.73 -17.50 1.94
CA MET A 105 3.31 -16.16 1.93
C MET A 105 2.79 -15.25 3.06
N PRO A 106 1.51 -15.31 3.47
CA PRO A 106 1.05 -14.56 4.64
C PRO A 106 1.76 -14.94 5.95
N LEU A 107 2.30 -16.16 6.04
CA LEU A 107 3.04 -16.64 7.21
C LEU A 107 4.54 -16.34 7.11
N LEU A 108 5.12 -16.46 5.92
CA LEU A 108 6.56 -16.28 5.69
C LEU A 108 6.95 -14.81 5.47
N GLY A 109 6.02 -13.98 4.97
CA GLY A 109 6.25 -12.58 4.62
C GLY A 109 6.80 -11.74 5.78
N PRO A 110 6.21 -11.79 7.00
CA PRO A 110 6.73 -11.05 8.15
C PRO A 110 8.16 -11.46 8.52
N GLY A 111 8.49 -12.76 8.45
CA GLY A 111 9.82 -13.27 8.74
C GLY A 111 10.87 -12.87 7.70
N LEU A 112 10.49 -12.81 6.41
CA LEU A 112 11.36 -12.35 5.33
C LEU A 112 11.63 -10.84 5.37
N LEU A 113 10.67 -10.05 5.88
CA LEU A 113 10.79 -8.59 6.00
C LEU A 113 11.42 -8.14 7.32
N GLY A 114 11.85 -9.08 8.18
CA GLY A 114 12.54 -8.78 9.44
C GLY A 114 11.64 -8.17 10.52
N LEU A 115 10.32 -8.39 10.44
CA LEU A 115 9.33 -7.95 11.43
C LEU A 115 8.95 -9.08 12.41
N GLY A 116 9.91 -9.95 12.73
CA GLY A 116 9.77 -11.05 13.69
C GLY A 116 10.17 -10.65 15.11
#